data_AF-A0A9K3GGQ8-F1
#
_entry.id   AF-A0A9K3GGQ8-F1
#
_cell.length_a   1.000
_cell.length_b   1.000
_cell.length_c   1.000
_cell.angle_alpha   90.00
_cell.angle_beta   90.00
_cell.angle_gamma   90.00
#
_symmetry.space_group_name_H-M   'P 1'
#
loop_
_entity.id
_entity.type
_entity.pdbx_description
1 polymer ?
#
loop_
_entity_poly.entity_id
_entity_poly.type
_entity_poly.pdbx_seq_one_letter_code
_entity_poly.pdbx_strand_id
1 'polypeptide(L)'
;MFAACVCLLLLGVALCAPPEIANQFKGDVDVTVPFIGSMSGVVYYDLDGNRQRQDFGGRFGTTIQIDDGNLEVSYQISCPPRGNNCQCALMDDFSPVWNLDLPPFSTYVGDEDIDGVSTQHWHFDMGPVTFDEWIAMGAGDKDPNTPAKLIMNSIGIQSEMDFSNVNVNFPLTDDLFDVTLYNCPPPVPPVFWSMSGYCQDSTNLSAISGASVTATGVNTGNVYTATTSSSGAYTISDMIEDDYTLSMDKDGYYPGSSLVQLDHNIAAGTGADLFLSPVLTVGSYRFILTWDSHPRDLDLYAQDPAGCSAYYGRKVCASGVHLDVDRTAGWGPETMTFDSPMQSGTYTVWVRKYSSDGDMTTSGAQVEVYDDSGLVDTVDIVEANCQTGKTGWMIGTVAGADGTWSQNSYCY
;
A
#
# COMPACT_ATOMS: atom_id res chain seq x y z
N MET A 1 13.14 17.41 14.72
CA MET A 1 12.03 18.28 15.18
C MET A 1 10.80 17.40 14.99
N PHE A 2 10.38 16.74 16.07
CA PHE A 2 9.48 15.60 16.04
C PHE A 2 8.10 16.03 15.54
N ALA A 3 7.56 15.31 14.54
CA ALA A 3 6.17 15.43 14.14
C ALA A 3 5.33 14.78 15.25
N ALA A 4 4.88 15.59 16.21
CA ALA A 4 3.78 15.18 17.07
C ALA A 4 2.57 14.94 16.18
N CYS A 5 1.94 13.77 16.30
CA CYS A 5 0.68 13.46 15.63
C CYS A 5 -0.32 14.61 15.90
N VAL A 6 -0.58 15.44 14.88
CA VAL A 6 -1.55 16.54 15.00
C VAL A 6 -2.93 15.93 14.85
N CYS A 7 -3.46 15.43 15.97
CA CYS A 7 -4.83 14.99 16.12
C CYS A 7 -5.78 16.19 15.94
N LEU A 8 -6.43 16.31 14.78
CA LEU A 8 -7.58 17.21 14.63
C LEU A 8 -8.82 16.53 15.22
N LEU A 9 -9.18 16.93 16.43
CA LEU A 9 -10.44 16.58 17.07
C LEU A 9 -11.61 17.30 16.38
N LEU A 10 -12.14 16.71 15.30
CA LEU A 10 -13.46 17.03 14.78
C LEU A 10 -14.24 15.73 14.58
N LEU A 11 -15.15 15.46 15.52
CA LEU A 11 -16.20 14.44 15.44
C LEU A 11 -15.73 13.01 15.12
N GLY A 12 -14.93 12.44 16.02
CA GLY A 12 -15.20 11.08 16.50
C GLY A 12 -14.70 9.88 15.71
N VAL A 13 -13.68 9.99 14.84
CA VAL A 13 -12.64 8.96 14.60
C VAL A 13 -11.40 9.73 14.12
N ALA A 14 -10.28 9.65 14.83
CA ALA A 14 -9.01 10.18 14.33
C ALA A 14 -8.41 9.12 13.39
N LEU A 15 -8.43 9.37 12.08
CA LEU A 15 -7.68 8.56 11.13
C LEU A 15 -6.23 9.06 11.16
N CYS A 16 -5.37 8.39 11.93
CA CYS A 16 -3.92 8.56 11.80
C CYS A 16 -3.47 7.69 10.63
N ALA A 17 -2.67 8.22 9.71
CA ALA A 17 -2.02 7.42 8.67
C ALA A 17 -0.86 6.61 9.29
N PRO A 18 -0.64 5.35 8.86
CA PRO A 18 0.49 4.54 9.33
C PRO A 18 1.84 5.25 9.13
N PRO A 19 2.79 5.13 10.06
CA PRO A 19 4.14 5.65 9.85
C PRO A 19 4.83 4.87 8.74
N GLU A 20 5.69 5.56 7.98
CA GLU A 20 6.58 4.92 7.01
C GLU A 20 7.63 4.08 7.73
N ILE A 21 7.58 2.75 7.56
CA ILE A 21 8.55 1.82 8.14
C ILE A 21 9.89 1.91 7.40
N ALA A 22 10.98 1.73 8.14
CA ALA A 22 12.32 1.72 7.57
C ALA A 22 12.44 0.67 6.45
N ASN A 23 12.93 1.11 5.27
CA ASN A 23 13.07 0.24 4.10
C ASN A 23 13.93 -0.99 4.37
N GLN A 24 14.90 -0.86 5.27
CA GLN A 24 15.89 -1.89 5.52
C GLN A 24 16.27 -1.91 6.99
N PHE A 25 16.31 -3.11 7.58
CA PHE A 25 16.85 -3.28 8.92
C PHE A 25 17.34 -4.70 9.19
N LYS A 26 18.13 -4.82 10.24
CA LYS A 26 18.44 -6.08 10.91
C LYS A 26 17.99 -5.98 12.37
N GLY A 27 17.36 -7.02 12.89
CA GLY A 27 16.99 -7.11 14.30
C GLY A 27 17.11 -8.54 14.84
N ASP A 28 17.17 -8.66 16.16
CA ASP A 28 16.90 -9.93 16.84
C ASP A 28 15.39 -10.10 16.99
N VAL A 29 14.89 -11.34 16.93
CA VAL A 29 13.45 -11.63 17.03
C VAL A 29 13.21 -12.85 17.90
N ASP A 30 12.26 -12.74 18.83
CA ASP A 30 11.74 -13.83 19.63
C ASP A 30 10.31 -14.16 19.17
N VAL A 31 10.12 -15.36 18.62
CA VAL A 31 8.81 -15.83 18.13
C VAL A 31 8.23 -16.80 19.14
N THR A 32 7.01 -16.53 19.62
CA THR A 32 6.26 -17.38 20.53
C THR A 32 4.99 -17.87 19.87
N VAL A 33 4.83 -19.19 19.78
CA VAL A 33 3.61 -19.82 19.24
C VAL A 33 3.00 -20.74 20.30
N PRO A 34 1.68 -20.62 20.59
CA PRO A 34 0.97 -21.48 21.52
C PRO A 34 1.21 -22.96 21.21
N PHE A 35 1.43 -23.75 22.25
CA PHE A 35 1.68 -25.21 22.19
C PHE A 35 2.99 -25.65 21.52
N ILE A 36 3.67 -24.78 20.74
CA ILE A 36 4.98 -25.05 20.12
C ILE A 36 6.11 -24.56 21.03
N GLY A 37 5.97 -23.37 21.63
CA GLY A 37 6.97 -22.74 22.49
C GLY A 37 7.59 -21.48 21.84
N SER A 38 8.73 -21.05 22.38
CA SER A 38 9.43 -19.85 21.91
C SER A 38 10.75 -20.21 21.22
N MET A 39 11.10 -19.42 20.19
CA MET A 39 12.33 -19.54 19.42
C MET A 39 12.92 -18.16 19.16
N SER A 40 14.24 -18.04 19.32
CA SER A 40 14.98 -16.80 19.12
C SER A 40 15.77 -16.87 17.82
N GLY A 41 15.85 -15.76 17.11
CA GLY A 41 16.54 -15.66 15.84
C GLY A 41 16.94 -14.24 15.48
N VAL A 42 17.33 -14.07 14.23
CA VAL A 42 17.68 -12.78 13.62
C VAL A 42 16.82 -12.59 12.39
N VAL A 43 16.24 -11.40 12.23
CA VAL A 43 15.52 -10.98 11.03
C VAL A 43 16.36 -9.98 10.23
N TYR A 44 16.28 -10.10 8.91
CA TYR A 44 16.82 -9.16 7.94
C TYR A 44 15.69 -8.80 6.99
N TYR A 45 15.43 -7.51 6.85
CA TYR A 45 14.34 -6.99 6.05
C TYR A 45 14.87 -6.03 4.99
N ASP A 46 14.39 -6.20 3.76
CA ASP A 46 14.74 -5.39 2.59
C ASP A 46 13.50 -5.13 1.74
N LEU A 47 12.82 -4.01 2.03
CA LEU A 47 11.63 -3.54 1.32
C LEU A 47 11.95 -3.18 -0.14
N ASP A 48 13.10 -2.56 -0.41
CA ASP A 48 13.46 -2.13 -1.77
C ASP A 48 13.66 -3.34 -2.69
N GLY A 49 14.24 -4.41 -2.13
CA GLY A 49 14.36 -5.72 -2.79
C GLY A 49 13.12 -6.61 -2.67
N ASN A 50 12.08 -6.18 -1.95
CA ASN A 50 10.88 -6.94 -1.60
C ASN A 50 11.21 -8.37 -1.11
N ARG A 51 12.09 -8.46 -0.11
CA ARG A 51 12.61 -9.73 0.40
C ARG A 51 12.94 -9.66 1.88
N GLN A 52 12.84 -10.81 2.55
CA GLN A 52 13.20 -10.92 3.96
C GLN A 52 13.85 -12.25 4.28
N ARG A 53 14.57 -12.30 5.40
CA ARG A 53 15.25 -13.50 5.89
C ARG A 53 15.16 -13.60 7.40
N GLN A 54 14.94 -14.81 7.89
CA GLN A 54 14.86 -15.11 9.31
C GLN A 54 15.73 -16.32 9.65
N ASP A 55 16.67 -16.15 10.58
CA ASP A 55 17.63 -17.17 10.99
C ASP A 55 17.33 -17.61 12.43
N PHE A 56 16.80 -18.82 12.61
CA PHE A 56 16.48 -19.40 13.92
C PHE A 56 17.46 -20.50 14.29
N GLY A 57 18.32 -20.23 15.28
CA GLY A 57 19.30 -21.18 15.80
C GLY A 57 18.77 -22.01 16.96
N GLY A 58 19.15 -23.29 17.03
CA GLY A 58 18.76 -24.15 18.13
C GLY A 58 19.67 -25.37 18.33
N ARG A 59 19.35 -26.19 19.34
CA ARG A 59 20.10 -27.42 19.67
C ARG A 59 20.20 -28.41 18.49
N PHE A 60 19.23 -28.36 17.59
CA PHE A 60 19.10 -29.28 16.45
C PHE A 60 19.57 -28.71 15.12
N GLY A 61 20.13 -27.49 15.12
CA GLY A 61 20.64 -26.84 13.91
C GLY A 61 20.13 -25.42 13.78
N THR A 62 20.30 -24.85 12.60
CA THR A 62 19.73 -23.55 12.22
C THR A 62 18.66 -23.77 11.17
N THR A 63 17.50 -23.16 11.34
CA THR A 63 16.49 -23.02 10.30
C THR A 63 16.57 -21.60 9.78
N ILE A 64 16.75 -21.45 8.47
CA ILE A 64 16.75 -20.16 7.78
C ILE A 64 15.51 -20.14 6.91
N GLN A 65 14.68 -19.11 7.04
CA GLN A 65 13.61 -18.81 6.11
C GLN A 65 14.05 -17.62 5.25
N ILE A 66 13.88 -17.72 3.94
CA ILE A 66 14.09 -16.60 3.01
C ILE A 66 12.81 -16.46 2.19
N ASP A 67 12.21 -15.28 2.25
CA ASP A 67 11.04 -14.95 1.44
C ASP A 67 11.46 -13.98 0.33
N ASP A 68 11.03 -14.27 -0.89
CA ASP A 68 11.17 -13.40 -2.04
C ASP A 68 9.75 -12.97 -2.45
N GLY A 69 9.39 -11.73 -2.13
CA GLY A 69 8.08 -11.17 -2.41
C GLY A 69 7.86 -10.87 -3.89
N ASN A 70 8.92 -10.76 -4.70
CA ASN A 70 8.77 -10.58 -6.16
C ASN A 70 8.40 -11.88 -6.84
N LEU A 71 8.90 -13.00 -6.32
CA LEU A 71 8.58 -14.35 -6.79
C LEU A 71 7.43 -14.99 -6.00
N GLU A 72 7.02 -14.37 -4.90
CA GLU A 72 6.06 -14.86 -3.92
C GLU A 72 6.34 -16.29 -3.43
N VAL A 73 7.61 -16.54 -3.10
CA VAL A 73 8.04 -17.84 -2.59
C VAL A 73 8.79 -17.71 -1.29
N SER A 74 8.53 -18.67 -0.41
CA SER A 74 9.27 -18.87 0.83
C SER A 74 10.14 -20.12 0.72
N TYR A 75 11.42 -19.97 1.02
CA TYR A 75 12.37 -21.07 1.11
C TYR A 75 12.67 -21.39 2.57
N GLN A 76 12.59 -22.67 2.94
CA GLN A 76 13.06 -23.16 4.22
C GLN A 76 14.36 -23.92 4.05
N ILE A 77 15.42 -23.43 4.68
CA ILE A 77 16.76 -24.00 4.68
C ILE A 77 17.06 -24.54 6.08
N SER A 78 17.27 -25.85 6.20
CA SER A 78 17.60 -26.53 7.45
C SER A 78 19.07 -26.95 7.46
N CYS A 79 19.87 -26.32 8.31
CA CYS A 79 21.29 -26.59 8.49
C CYS A 79 21.54 -27.40 9.77
N PRO A 80 22.18 -28.57 9.73
CA PRO A 80 22.45 -29.37 10.92
C PRO A 80 23.47 -28.68 11.86
N PRO A 81 23.52 -29.04 13.17
CA PRO A 81 24.44 -28.41 14.13
C PRO A 81 25.92 -28.60 13.82
N ARG A 82 26.24 -29.62 13.01
CA ARG A 82 27.60 -29.97 12.60
C ARG A 82 27.57 -30.39 11.13
N GLY A 83 28.24 -29.64 10.28
CA GLY A 83 28.37 -29.90 8.85
C GLY A 83 27.80 -28.77 7.99
N ASN A 84 28.21 -28.71 6.73
CA ASN A 84 27.81 -27.65 5.78
C ASN A 84 26.69 -28.11 4.83
N ASN A 85 26.08 -29.27 5.10
CA ASN A 85 25.04 -29.84 4.23
C ASN A 85 23.67 -29.34 4.70
N CYS A 86 23.37 -28.08 4.44
CA CYS A 86 22.03 -27.56 4.60
C CYS A 86 21.10 -28.19 3.55
N GLN A 87 19.85 -28.42 3.92
CA GLN A 87 18.79 -28.87 3.01
C GLN A 87 17.84 -27.71 2.77
N CYS A 88 17.52 -27.42 1.51
CA CYS A 88 16.59 -26.37 1.16
C CYS A 88 15.35 -26.94 0.47
N ALA A 89 14.18 -26.42 0.82
CA ALA A 89 12.90 -26.73 0.20
C ALA A 89 12.09 -25.45 0.00
N LEU A 90 11.20 -25.47 -1.00
CA LEU A 90 10.10 -24.50 -1.09
C LEU A 90 9.08 -24.83 -0.01
N MET A 91 8.47 -23.81 0.57
CA MET A 91 7.34 -23.97 1.47
C MET A 91 6.06 -24.01 0.62
N ASP A 92 5.34 -25.14 0.70
CA ASP A 92 4.15 -25.41 -0.12
C ASP A 92 2.86 -24.77 0.44
N ASP A 93 2.96 -23.99 1.52
CA ASP A 93 1.80 -23.55 2.30
C ASP A 93 1.45 -22.07 2.05
N PHE A 94 0.23 -21.89 1.50
CA PHE A 94 -0.81 -20.85 1.54
C PHE A 94 -0.65 -19.50 2.29
N SER A 95 0.49 -19.17 2.86
CA SER A 95 0.73 -17.85 3.43
C SER A 95 1.34 -16.96 2.35
N PRO A 96 0.69 -15.85 1.95
CA PRO A 96 1.35 -14.87 1.11
C PRO A 96 2.65 -14.44 1.79
N VAL A 97 3.70 -14.19 1.00
CA VAL A 97 4.91 -13.56 1.52
C VAL A 97 4.49 -12.22 2.11
N TRP A 98 4.45 -12.15 3.44
CA TRP A 98 4.04 -10.95 4.16
C TRP A 98 5.28 -10.14 4.51
N ASN A 99 5.29 -8.89 4.07
CA ASN A 99 6.30 -7.94 4.44
C ASN A 99 6.00 -7.37 5.83
N LEU A 100 7.04 -7.05 6.60
CA LEU A 100 6.94 -6.35 7.90
C LEU A 100 6.54 -4.87 7.72
N ASP A 101 5.69 -4.57 6.74
CA ASP A 101 5.15 -3.25 6.47
C ASP A 101 3.75 -3.08 7.06
N LEU A 102 3.33 -1.82 7.23
CA LEU A 102 1.97 -1.49 7.63
C LEU A 102 1.13 -1.19 6.39
N PRO A 103 0.10 -2.01 6.09
CA PRO A 103 -0.78 -1.70 4.98
C PRO A 103 -1.51 -0.37 5.20
N PRO A 104 -1.83 0.39 4.14
CA PRO A 104 -2.40 1.73 4.34
C PRO A 104 -3.83 1.75 4.92
N PHE A 105 -4.53 0.62 4.90
CA PHE A 105 -5.83 0.44 5.57
C PHE A 105 -5.68 0.10 7.07
N SER A 106 -4.45 0.10 7.61
CA SER A 106 -4.23 -0.15 9.04
C SER A 106 -4.90 0.91 9.90
N THR A 107 -5.54 0.46 10.96
CA THR A 107 -6.25 1.29 11.92
C THR A 107 -5.31 1.60 13.09
N TYR A 108 -5.09 2.87 13.37
CA TYR A 108 -4.38 3.29 14.57
C TYR A 108 -5.18 2.96 15.84
N VAL A 109 -4.57 2.20 16.75
CA VAL A 109 -5.18 1.78 18.02
C VAL A 109 -4.80 2.76 19.14
N GLY A 110 -3.54 3.17 19.20
CA GLY A 110 -3.04 4.08 20.23
C GLY A 110 -1.53 4.05 20.39
N ASP A 111 -1.01 4.93 21.25
CA ASP A 111 0.39 4.89 21.67
C ASP A 111 0.52 4.01 22.92
N GLU A 112 1.51 3.12 22.93
CA GLU A 112 1.77 2.20 24.02
C GLU A 112 3.26 2.17 24.38
N ASP A 113 3.58 1.73 25.59
CA ASP A 113 4.97 1.44 25.99
C ASP A 113 5.12 -0.09 26.03
N ILE A 114 5.98 -0.62 25.15
CA ILE A 114 6.31 -2.04 25.09
C ILE A 114 7.76 -2.19 25.54
N ASP A 115 7.95 -2.75 26.73
CA ASP A 115 9.26 -3.00 27.34
C ASP A 115 10.20 -1.78 27.37
N GLY A 116 9.65 -0.59 27.66
CA GLY A 116 10.40 0.66 27.74
C GLY A 116 10.66 1.33 26.38
N VAL A 117 10.03 0.82 25.31
CA VAL A 117 10.00 1.46 23.99
C VAL A 117 8.63 2.09 23.79
N SER A 118 8.64 3.39 23.52
CA SER A 118 7.45 4.13 23.07
C SER A 118 7.08 3.69 21.64
N THR A 119 5.89 3.13 21.45
CA THR A 119 5.43 2.58 20.18
C THR A 119 4.06 3.11 19.76
N GLN A 120 3.79 3.09 18.47
CA GLN A 120 2.44 3.24 17.91
C GLN A 120 1.87 1.86 17.61
N HIS A 121 0.66 1.57 18.11
CA HIS A 121 -0.06 0.33 17.89
C HIS A 121 -1.03 0.48 16.71
N TRP A 122 -0.93 -0.43 15.75
CA TRP A 122 -1.72 -0.51 14.54
C TRP A 122 -2.38 -1.88 14.41
N HIS A 123 -3.61 -1.89 13.90
CA HIS A 123 -4.39 -3.09 13.67
C HIS A 123 -4.82 -3.19 12.20
N PHE A 124 -4.68 -4.36 11.57
CA PHE A 124 -5.15 -4.57 10.21
C PHE A 124 -5.57 -6.01 9.94
N ASP A 125 -6.50 -6.17 9.00
CA ASP A 125 -7.08 -7.46 8.61
C ASP A 125 -6.60 -7.87 7.22
N MET A 126 -6.19 -9.12 7.04
CA MET A 126 -5.89 -9.73 5.74
C MET A 126 -6.70 -11.02 5.58
N GLY A 127 -7.98 -10.87 5.21
CA GLY A 127 -8.89 -12.00 5.04
C GLY A 127 -9.16 -12.74 6.35
N PRO A 128 -8.76 -14.03 6.50
CA PRO A 128 -8.98 -14.79 7.72
C PRO A 128 -7.92 -14.54 8.81
N VAL A 129 -6.89 -13.74 8.52
CA VAL A 129 -5.79 -13.42 9.42
C VAL A 129 -5.91 -11.97 9.87
N THR A 130 -5.67 -11.71 11.15
CA THR A 130 -5.66 -10.35 11.72
C THR A 130 -4.31 -10.08 12.37
N PHE A 131 -3.85 -8.84 12.29
CA PHE A 131 -2.55 -8.42 12.76
C PHE A 131 -2.67 -7.24 13.71
N ASP A 132 -1.88 -7.27 14.78
CA ASP A 132 -1.58 -6.12 15.62
C ASP A 132 -0.07 -5.90 15.57
N GLU A 133 0.36 -4.69 15.21
CA GLU A 133 1.76 -4.35 15.05
C GLU A 133 2.10 -3.06 15.82
N TRP A 134 3.23 -3.08 16.52
CA TRP A 134 3.74 -1.97 17.31
C TRP A 134 5.02 -1.43 16.67
N ILE A 135 4.99 -0.17 16.24
CA ILE A 135 6.11 0.49 15.58
C ILE A 135 6.84 1.42 16.54
N ALA A 136 8.16 1.27 16.65
CA ALA A 136 9.00 2.06 17.53
C ALA A 136 9.05 3.54 17.10
N MET A 137 8.85 4.45 18.04
CA MET A 137 8.98 5.90 17.82
C MET A 137 10.41 6.45 18.07
N GLY A 138 11.40 5.57 18.30
CA GLY A 138 12.81 5.94 18.46
C GLY A 138 13.32 6.07 19.90
N ALA A 139 13.06 5.08 20.75
CA ALA A 139 13.59 4.98 22.10
C ALA A 139 14.15 3.57 22.37
N GLY A 140 15.18 3.47 23.23
CA GLY A 140 15.78 2.18 23.61
C GLY A 140 16.82 1.67 22.61
N ASP A 141 16.79 0.36 22.34
CA ASP A 141 17.67 -0.38 21.42
C ASP A 141 17.07 -0.55 20.01
N LYS A 142 16.03 0.23 19.68
CA LYS A 142 15.30 0.18 18.42
C LYS A 142 15.38 1.53 17.71
N ASP A 143 15.82 1.51 16.46
CA ASP A 143 15.73 2.68 15.59
C ASP A 143 14.25 3.08 15.34
N PRO A 144 13.94 4.36 15.13
CA PRO A 144 12.58 4.81 14.86
C PRO A 144 12.03 4.16 13.58
N ASN A 145 10.70 4.04 13.51
CA ASN A 145 9.96 3.46 12.40
C ASN A 145 10.36 2.01 12.08
N THR A 146 10.64 1.21 13.12
CA THR A 146 10.93 -0.21 12.99
C THR A 146 9.95 -1.04 13.83
N PRO A 147 9.70 -2.31 13.48
CA PRO A 147 8.82 -3.15 14.27
C PRO A 147 9.41 -3.39 15.67
N ALA A 148 8.57 -3.23 16.68
CA ALA A 148 8.88 -3.54 18.07
C ALA A 148 8.20 -4.85 18.51
N LYS A 149 6.94 -5.06 18.09
CA LYS A 149 6.17 -6.26 18.34
C LYS A 149 5.19 -6.50 17.20
N LEU A 150 4.93 -7.77 16.89
CA LEU A 150 3.89 -8.21 15.98
C LEU A 150 3.08 -9.34 16.64
N ILE A 151 1.77 -9.26 16.54
CA ILE A 151 0.85 -10.34 16.89
C ILE A 151 0.06 -10.69 15.63
N MET A 152 0.06 -11.97 15.28
CA MET A 152 -0.73 -12.51 14.18
C MET A 152 -1.74 -13.51 14.73
N ASN A 153 -3.02 -13.30 14.43
CA ASN A 153 -4.09 -14.24 14.78
C ASN A 153 -4.59 -14.93 13.50
N SER A 154 -4.40 -16.24 13.42
CA SER A 154 -4.82 -17.08 12.30
C SER A 154 -5.45 -18.38 12.78
N ILE A 155 -6.66 -18.71 12.32
CA ILE A 155 -7.38 -19.96 12.65
C ILE A 155 -7.46 -20.20 14.18
N GLY A 156 -7.63 -19.13 14.96
CA GLY A 156 -7.70 -19.19 16.42
C GLY A 156 -6.37 -19.46 17.14
N ILE A 157 -5.24 -19.40 16.42
CA ILE A 157 -3.89 -19.44 16.98
C ILE A 157 -3.33 -18.02 16.92
N GLN A 158 -2.84 -17.52 18.06
CA GLN A 158 -2.17 -16.24 18.18
C GLN A 158 -0.67 -16.48 18.27
N SER A 159 0.11 -16.07 17.27
CA SER A 159 1.57 -16.07 17.31
C SER A 159 2.08 -14.67 17.60
N GLU A 160 3.11 -14.57 18.44
CA GLU A 160 3.74 -13.31 18.83
C GLU A 160 5.19 -13.27 18.34
N MET A 161 5.63 -12.12 17.86
CA MET A 161 7.03 -11.83 17.54
C MET A 161 7.45 -10.56 18.27
N ASP A 162 8.46 -10.65 19.14
CA ASP A 162 9.04 -9.53 19.85
C ASP A 162 10.42 -9.20 19.25
N PHE A 163 10.62 -7.95 18.83
CA PHE A 163 11.85 -7.53 18.16
C PHE A 163 12.77 -6.80 19.14
N SER A 164 14.09 -6.91 18.95
CA SER A 164 15.10 -6.20 19.74
C SER A 164 16.36 -5.92 18.94
N ASN A 165 17.22 -5.02 19.43
CA ASN A 165 18.48 -4.62 18.78
C ASN A 165 18.32 -4.24 17.29
N VAL A 166 17.21 -3.56 16.94
CA VAL A 166 16.87 -3.24 15.55
C VAL A 166 17.71 -2.06 15.04
N ASN A 167 18.43 -2.28 13.95
CA ASN A 167 19.37 -1.32 13.37
C ASN A 167 19.13 -1.15 11.85
N VAL A 168 18.84 0.07 11.43
CA VAL A 168 18.63 0.43 10.02
C VAL A 168 19.94 0.71 9.27
N ASN A 169 21.03 0.95 9.99
CA ASN A 169 22.37 1.19 9.44
C ASN A 169 23.19 -0.11 9.38
N PHE A 170 22.58 -1.16 8.83
CA PHE A 170 23.24 -2.46 8.64
C PHE A 170 23.56 -2.68 7.16
N PRO A 171 24.78 -3.12 6.79
CA PRO A 171 25.12 -3.40 5.40
C PRO A 171 24.43 -4.69 4.94
N LEU A 172 23.24 -4.55 4.36
CA LEU A 172 22.59 -5.61 3.60
C LEU A 172 23.36 -5.89 2.31
N THR A 173 23.57 -7.18 2.02
CA THR A 173 24.23 -7.66 0.81
C THR A 173 23.35 -8.70 0.14
N ASP A 174 23.28 -8.70 -1.18
CA ASP A 174 22.44 -9.65 -1.94
C ASP A 174 22.71 -11.11 -1.59
N ASP A 175 23.96 -11.47 -1.30
CA ASP A 175 24.37 -12.82 -0.88
C ASP A 175 23.60 -13.33 0.36
N LEU A 176 23.03 -12.43 1.16
CA LEU A 176 22.23 -12.77 2.31
C LEU A 176 20.90 -13.43 1.92
N PHE A 177 20.35 -13.07 0.77
CA PHE A 177 19.09 -13.61 0.24
C PHE A 177 19.33 -14.62 -0.89
N ASP A 178 20.59 -14.89 -1.25
CA ASP A 178 20.93 -15.83 -2.32
C ASP A 178 20.71 -17.29 -1.90
N VAL A 179 19.54 -17.81 -2.30
CA VAL A 179 19.13 -19.19 -2.08
C VAL A 179 19.97 -20.21 -2.87
N THR A 180 20.69 -19.79 -3.91
CA THR A 180 21.52 -20.69 -4.71
C THR A 180 22.71 -21.24 -3.92
N LEU A 181 23.15 -20.50 -2.89
CA LEU A 181 24.18 -20.94 -1.93
C LEU A 181 23.80 -22.23 -1.18
N TYR A 182 22.52 -22.56 -1.12
CA TYR A 182 21.98 -23.74 -0.44
C TYR A 182 21.45 -24.82 -1.40
N ASN A 183 21.65 -24.66 -2.71
CA ASN A 183 21.09 -25.54 -3.75
C ASN A 183 19.56 -25.68 -3.65
N CYS A 184 18.86 -24.59 -3.36
CA CYS A 184 17.40 -24.57 -3.33
C CYS A 184 16.81 -24.96 -4.70
N PRO A 185 15.68 -25.69 -4.73
CA PRO A 185 14.99 -25.96 -5.99
C PRO A 185 14.52 -24.64 -6.61
N PRO A 186 14.53 -24.49 -7.95
CA PRO A 186 13.94 -23.32 -8.57
C PRO A 186 12.44 -23.28 -8.29
N PRO A 187 11.85 -22.08 -8.13
CA PRO A 187 10.41 -21.96 -7.98
C PRO A 187 9.75 -22.49 -9.25
N VAL A 188 8.75 -23.35 -9.11
CA VAL A 188 7.87 -23.72 -10.23
C VAL A 188 6.81 -22.63 -10.27
N PRO A 189 6.72 -21.81 -11.35
CA PRO A 189 5.69 -20.79 -11.43
C PRO A 189 4.33 -21.47 -11.23
N PRO A 190 3.49 -20.99 -10.31
CA PRO A 190 2.14 -21.52 -10.21
C PRO A 190 1.44 -21.30 -11.56
N VAL A 191 0.69 -22.30 -12.00
CA VAL A 191 -0.06 -22.25 -13.28
C VAL A 191 -1.23 -21.25 -13.18
N PHE A 192 -1.59 -20.91 -11.94
CA PHE A 192 -2.66 -19.98 -11.62
C PHE A 192 -2.24 -19.03 -10.50
N TRP A 193 -2.74 -17.81 -10.58
CA TRP A 193 -2.51 -16.70 -9.67
C TRP A 193 -3.82 -16.33 -8.96
N SER A 194 -3.71 -15.43 -8.00
CA SER A 194 -4.83 -14.83 -7.30
C SER A 194 -4.67 -13.32 -7.23
N MET A 195 -5.80 -12.61 -7.27
CA MET A 195 -5.85 -11.15 -7.18
C MET A 195 -6.77 -10.79 -6.03
N SER A 196 -6.23 -10.06 -5.05
CA SER A 196 -6.98 -9.53 -3.91
C SER A 196 -6.83 -8.01 -3.86
N GLY A 197 -7.88 -7.34 -3.41
CA GLY A 197 -7.93 -5.88 -3.34
C GLY A 197 -9.05 -5.38 -2.43
N TYR A 198 -9.05 -4.08 -2.19
CA TYR A 198 -10.15 -3.36 -1.55
C TYR A 198 -10.94 -2.53 -2.54
N CYS A 199 -12.26 -2.48 -2.34
CA CYS A 199 -13.12 -1.47 -2.91
C CYS A 199 -13.47 -0.45 -1.83
N GLN A 200 -13.06 0.80 -2.03
CA GLN A 200 -13.20 1.86 -1.03
C GLN A 200 -13.83 3.12 -1.64
N ASP A 201 -14.44 3.92 -0.78
CA ASP A 201 -14.94 5.25 -1.13
C ASP A 201 -13.77 6.21 -1.29
N SER A 202 -13.63 6.83 -2.46
CA SER A 202 -12.49 7.71 -2.75
C SER A 202 -12.43 8.96 -1.86
N THR A 203 -13.52 9.33 -1.19
CA THR A 203 -13.58 10.56 -0.38
C THR A 203 -13.22 10.35 1.09
N ASN A 204 -13.19 9.12 1.57
CA ASN A 204 -13.02 8.84 2.99
C ASN A 204 -12.44 7.46 3.32
N LEU A 205 -12.10 6.67 2.31
CA LEU A 205 -11.55 5.31 2.43
C LEU A 205 -12.46 4.30 3.15
N SER A 206 -13.75 4.61 3.33
CA SER A 206 -14.69 3.65 3.89
C SER A 206 -14.84 2.45 2.95
N ALA A 207 -14.87 1.26 3.53
CA ALA A 207 -15.12 0.02 2.81
C ALA A 207 -16.46 0.05 2.05
N ILE A 208 -16.43 -0.29 0.77
CA ILE A 208 -17.64 -0.48 -0.04
C ILE A 208 -17.99 -1.95 -0.06
N SER A 209 -19.01 -2.33 0.72
CA SER A 209 -19.48 -3.71 0.80
C SER A 209 -20.46 -4.08 -0.30
N GLY A 210 -20.34 -5.29 -0.85
CA GLY A 210 -21.24 -5.83 -1.86
C GLY A 210 -21.16 -5.11 -3.21
N ALA A 211 -19.99 -4.57 -3.57
CA ALA A 211 -19.69 -4.14 -4.93
C ALA A 211 -19.44 -5.38 -5.81
N SER A 212 -19.92 -5.36 -7.04
CA SER A 212 -19.60 -6.41 -8.00
C SER A 212 -18.22 -6.18 -8.58
N VAL A 213 -17.35 -7.18 -8.52
CA VAL A 213 -15.99 -7.12 -9.06
C VAL A 213 -15.93 -8.00 -10.30
N THR A 214 -15.40 -7.48 -11.40
CA THR A 214 -15.16 -8.24 -12.65
C THR A 214 -13.74 -8.00 -13.13
N ALA A 215 -12.97 -9.06 -13.35
CA ALA A 215 -11.67 -9.01 -14.00
C ALA A 215 -11.78 -9.66 -15.39
N THR A 216 -11.55 -8.89 -16.44
CA THR A 216 -11.59 -9.37 -17.84
C THR A 216 -10.20 -9.37 -18.43
N GLY A 217 -9.69 -10.55 -18.81
CA GLY A 217 -8.39 -10.72 -19.42
C GLY A 217 -8.33 -10.00 -20.78
N VAL A 218 -7.37 -9.10 -20.94
CA VAL A 218 -7.20 -8.26 -22.12
C VAL A 218 -6.83 -9.11 -23.34
N ASN A 219 -5.96 -10.11 -23.16
CA ASN A 219 -5.52 -10.96 -24.25
C ASN A 219 -6.38 -12.22 -24.39
N THR A 220 -6.79 -12.80 -23.26
CA THR A 220 -7.52 -14.09 -23.24
C THR A 220 -9.03 -13.94 -23.35
N GLY A 221 -9.59 -12.80 -22.94
CA GLY A 221 -11.03 -12.61 -22.78
C GLY A 221 -11.63 -13.42 -21.62
N ASN A 222 -10.81 -14.03 -20.76
CA ASN A 222 -11.29 -14.74 -19.59
C ASN A 222 -11.97 -13.76 -18.63
N VAL A 223 -13.10 -14.17 -18.05
CA VAL A 223 -13.85 -13.32 -17.12
C VAL A 223 -13.92 -14.02 -15.78
N TYR A 224 -13.45 -13.32 -14.75
CA TYR A 224 -13.58 -13.73 -13.36
C TYR A 224 -14.42 -12.71 -12.61
N THR A 225 -15.15 -13.17 -11.60
CA THR A 225 -16.06 -12.32 -10.83
C THR A 225 -15.92 -12.58 -9.35
N ALA A 226 -16.02 -11.53 -8.55
CA ALA A 226 -16.12 -11.60 -7.10
C ALA A 226 -17.14 -10.58 -6.57
N THR A 227 -17.32 -10.55 -5.26
CA THR A 227 -18.14 -9.55 -4.58
C THR A 227 -17.43 -9.14 -3.30
N THR A 228 -17.40 -7.84 -3.03
CA THR A 228 -16.68 -7.33 -1.86
C THR A 228 -17.38 -7.69 -0.55
N SER A 229 -16.59 -8.01 0.46
CA SER A 229 -17.04 -8.36 1.81
C SER A 229 -17.52 -7.12 2.60
N SER A 230 -17.82 -7.26 3.89
CA SER A 230 -18.12 -6.12 4.76
C SER A 230 -16.93 -5.18 4.98
N SER A 231 -15.70 -5.65 4.82
CA SER A 231 -14.49 -4.83 4.86
C SER A 231 -14.10 -4.25 3.50
N GLY A 232 -14.94 -4.43 2.46
CA GLY A 232 -14.63 -3.99 1.10
C GLY A 232 -13.63 -4.88 0.37
N ALA A 233 -13.08 -5.89 1.04
CA ALA A 233 -12.11 -6.82 0.47
C ALA A 233 -12.76 -7.80 -0.52
N TYR A 234 -12.01 -8.20 -1.54
CA TYR A 234 -12.35 -9.31 -2.43
C TYR A 234 -11.09 -10.12 -2.76
N THR A 235 -11.32 -11.36 -3.22
CA THR A 235 -10.27 -12.22 -3.78
C THR A 235 -10.83 -12.96 -4.98
N ILE A 236 -10.06 -13.00 -6.05
CA ILE A 236 -10.27 -13.86 -7.22
C ILE A 236 -9.11 -14.86 -7.25
N SER A 237 -9.41 -16.15 -7.34
CA SER A 237 -8.42 -17.23 -7.37
C SER A 237 -8.45 -17.97 -8.71
N ASP A 238 -7.47 -18.84 -8.91
CA ASP A 238 -7.35 -19.71 -10.10
C ASP A 238 -7.28 -18.91 -11.42
N MET A 239 -6.68 -17.72 -11.38
CA MET A 239 -6.53 -16.83 -12.53
C MET A 239 -5.32 -17.23 -13.37
N ILE A 240 -5.42 -17.12 -14.69
CA ILE A 240 -4.26 -17.34 -15.57
C ILE A 240 -3.52 -16.02 -15.77
N GLU A 241 -2.20 -16.07 -15.94
CA GLU A 241 -1.37 -14.92 -16.32
C GLU A 241 -1.95 -14.19 -17.53
N ASP A 242 -2.28 -12.91 -17.36
CA ASP A 242 -2.78 -11.98 -18.37
C ASP A 242 -2.73 -10.56 -17.79
N ASP A 243 -2.91 -9.56 -18.64
CA ASP A 243 -3.35 -8.24 -18.19
C ASP A 243 -4.86 -8.29 -18.01
N TYR A 244 -5.38 -7.70 -16.94
CA TYR A 244 -6.82 -7.68 -16.65
C TYR A 244 -7.34 -6.24 -16.60
N THR A 245 -8.45 -5.99 -17.28
CA THR A 245 -9.31 -4.87 -16.94
C THR A 245 -10.13 -5.27 -15.71
N LEU A 246 -9.72 -4.76 -14.54
CA LEU A 246 -10.44 -4.88 -13.29
C LEU A 246 -11.51 -3.79 -13.25
N SER A 247 -12.75 -4.15 -12.96
CA SER A 247 -13.88 -3.22 -12.88
C SER A 247 -14.74 -3.50 -11.66
N MET A 248 -15.20 -2.43 -11.02
CA MET A 248 -16.08 -2.50 -9.86
C MET A 248 -17.29 -1.58 -10.05
N ASP A 249 -18.45 -2.09 -9.64
CA ASP A 249 -19.71 -1.37 -9.72
C ASP A 249 -20.50 -1.50 -8.40
N LYS A 250 -21.10 -0.38 -7.99
CA LYS A 250 -21.93 -0.27 -6.80
C LYS A 250 -22.93 0.87 -6.95
N ASP A 251 -24.19 0.61 -6.63
CA ASP A 251 -25.22 1.64 -6.51
C ASP A 251 -24.77 2.80 -5.59
N GLY A 252 -24.90 4.04 -6.07
CA GLY A 252 -24.49 5.26 -5.36
C GLY A 252 -23.09 5.75 -5.72
N TYR A 253 -22.35 4.99 -6.52
CA TYR A 253 -21.02 5.32 -7.01
C TYR A 253 -21.00 5.32 -8.55
N TYR A 254 -20.03 6.02 -9.14
CA TYR A 254 -19.67 5.78 -10.54
C TYR A 254 -18.86 4.48 -10.63
N PRO A 255 -19.02 3.68 -11.71
CA PRO A 255 -18.20 2.51 -11.92
C PRO A 255 -16.73 2.92 -12.10
N GLY A 256 -15.83 2.16 -11.48
CA GLY A 256 -14.39 2.36 -11.56
C GLY A 256 -13.71 1.19 -12.26
N SER A 257 -12.58 1.46 -12.93
CA SER A 257 -11.79 0.42 -13.58
C SER A 257 -10.31 0.75 -13.61
N SER A 258 -9.47 -0.28 -13.53
CA SER A 258 -8.01 -0.16 -13.70
C SER A 258 -7.47 -1.31 -14.54
N LEU A 259 -6.29 -1.10 -15.15
CA LEU A 259 -5.52 -2.15 -15.80
C LEU A 259 -4.56 -2.76 -14.78
N VAL A 260 -4.61 -4.06 -14.60
CA VAL A 260 -3.79 -4.79 -13.63
C VAL A 260 -3.03 -5.90 -14.36
N GLN A 261 -1.70 -5.85 -14.31
CA GLN A 261 -0.85 -6.94 -14.82
C GLN A 261 -0.81 -8.06 -13.78
N LEU A 262 -1.21 -9.27 -14.17
CA LEU A 262 -1.20 -10.43 -13.28
C LEU A 262 -0.14 -11.45 -13.72
N ASP A 263 1.08 -11.28 -13.21
CA ASP A 263 2.22 -12.22 -13.38
C ASP A 263 2.74 -12.77 -12.03
N HIS A 264 2.12 -12.37 -10.93
CA HIS A 264 2.26 -12.85 -9.56
C HIS A 264 0.89 -12.75 -8.86
N ASN A 265 0.73 -13.30 -7.64
CA ASN A 265 -0.45 -12.97 -6.85
C ASN A 265 -0.43 -11.48 -6.47
N ILE A 266 -1.60 -10.87 -6.39
CA ILE A 266 -1.71 -9.47 -6.01
C ILE A 266 -2.37 -9.41 -4.64
N ALA A 267 -1.64 -8.87 -3.67
CA ALA A 267 -2.12 -8.67 -2.32
C ALA A 267 -3.07 -7.46 -2.23
N ALA A 268 -4.07 -7.56 -1.35
CA ALA A 268 -4.93 -6.41 -1.06
C ALA A 268 -4.12 -5.28 -0.40
N GLY A 269 -4.45 -4.02 -0.70
CA GLY A 269 -3.64 -2.86 -0.28
C GLY A 269 -2.66 -2.36 -1.34
N THR A 270 -2.61 -3.01 -2.51
CA THR A 270 -1.65 -2.74 -3.59
C THR A 270 -2.38 -2.41 -4.91
N GLY A 271 -1.79 -2.74 -6.08
CA GLY A 271 -2.26 -2.34 -7.41
C GLY A 271 -3.61 -2.88 -7.87
N ALA A 272 -4.28 -3.71 -7.07
CA ALA A 272 -5.65 -4.17 -7.34
C ALA A 272 -6.71 -3.49 -6.44
N ASP A 273 -6.34 -2.52 -5.63
CA ASP A 273 -7.32 -1.68 -4.95
C ASP A 273 -8.03 -0.74 -5.95
N LEU A 274 -9.33 -0.49 -5.74
CA LEU A 274 -10.10 0.49 -6.51
C LEU A 274 -10.87 1.44 -5.59
N PHE A 275 -10.81 2.72 -5.93
CA PHE A 275 -11.44 3.81 -5.18
C PHE A 275 -12.62 4.37 -5.98
N LEU A 276 -13.84 3.97 -5.62
CA LEU A 276 -15.02 4.42 -6.35
C LEU A 276 -15.43 5.82 -5.91
N SER A 277 -15.77 6.65 -6.88
CA SER A 277 -16.29 8.01 -6.68
C SER A 277 -17.79 7.96 -6.35
N PRO A 278 -18.25 8.45 -5.17
CA PRO A 278 -19.66 8.71 -4.95
C PRO A 278 -20.25 9.63 -6.04
N VAL A 279 -21.49 9.37 -6.45
CA VAL A 279 -22.19 10.21 -7.44
C VAL A 279 -22.15 11.68 -7.01
N LEU A 280 -21.74 12.55 -7.94
CA LEU A 280 -21.48 13.96 -7.66
C LEU A 280 -22.75 14.80 -7.70
N THR A 281 -22.75 15.89 -6.92
CA THR A 281 -23.77 16.94 -7.07
C THR A 281 -23.51 17.70 -8.37
N VAL A 282 -24.58 18.06 -9.09
CA VAL A 282 -24.51 18.77 -10.38
C VAL A 282 -23.55 19.98 -10.34
N GLY A 283 -22.60 20.01 -11.27
CA GLY A 283 -21.59 21.05 -11.39
C GLY A 283 -20.42 20.95 -10.41
N SER A 284 -20.26 19.81 -9.71
CA SER A 284 -19.09 19.51 -8.89
C SER A 284 -18.06 18.72 -9.70
N TYR A 285 -16.80 18.77 -9.29
CA TYR A 285 -15.72 17.96 -9.86
C TYR A 285 -15.05 17.10 -8.79
N ARG A 286 -14.55 15.93 -9.17
CA ARG A 286 -13.64 15.13 -8.35
C ARG A 286 -12.43 14.68 -9.14
N PHE A 287 -11.28 14.72 -8.48
CA PHE A 287 -9.99 14.26 -9.00
C PHE A 287 -9.49 13.16 -8.08
N ILE A 288 -9.19 11.99 -8.64
CA ILE A 288 -8.67 10.83 -7.91
C ILE A 288 -7.31 10.51 -8.51
N LEU A 289 -6.25 10.70 -7.74
CA LEU A 289 -4.89 10.34 -8.10
C LEU A 289 -4.56 8.97 -7.52
N THR A 290 -4.14 8.03 -8.37
CA THR A 290 -3.52 6.76 -7.96
C THR A 290 -2.16 6.62 -8.61
N TRP A 291 -1.28 5.82 -8.02
CA TRP A 291 0.08 5.56 -8.51
C TRP A 291 0.56 4.22 -7.95
N ASP A 292 1.73 3.76 -8.36
CA ASP A 292 2.34 2.52 -7.90
C ASP A 292 2.91 2.66 -6.47
N SER A 293 3.66 1.66 -6.01
CA SER A 293 4.34 1.72 -4.70
C SER A 293 5.36 2.87 -4.59
N HIS A 294 5.90 3.34 -5.72
CA HIS A 294 6.92 4.38 -5.77
C HIS A 294 6.59 5.42 -6.85
N PRO A 295 6.88 6.72 -6.62
CA PRO A 295 7.36 7.29 -5.38
C PRO A 295 6.29 7.19 -4.30
N ARG A 296 6.71 7.04 -3.05
CA ARG A 296 5.76 6.75 -1.95
C ARG A 296 4.74 7.85 -1.71
N ASP A 297 5.07 9.09 -2.06
CA ASP A 297 4.19 10.23 -1.80
C ASP A 297 4.08 11.14 -3.02
N LEU A 298 2.90 11.10 -3.64
CA LEU A 298 2.45 12.07 -4.63
C LEU A 298 1.27 12.84 -4.02
N ASP A 299 1.37 14.16 -4.13
CA ASP A 299 0.42 15.13 -3.59
C ASP A 299 -0.38 15.82 -4.71
N LEU A 300 -1.66 16.05 -4.49
CA LEU A 300 -2.64 16.69 -5.31
C LEU A 300 -2.81 18.11 -4.77
N TYR A 301 -2.68 19.04 -5.69
CA TYR A 301 -2.87 20.44 -5.42
C TYR A 301 -3.93 20.97 -6.35
N ALA A 302 -4.81 21.80 -5.81
CA ALA A 302 -5.73 22.61 -6.57
C ALA A 302 -5.57 24.08 -6.17
N GLN A 303 -5.67 25.00 -7.12
CA GLN A 303 -5.78 26.43 -6.84
C GLN A 303 -7.07 26.99 -7.41
N ASP A 304 -7.79 27.73 -6.58
CA ASP A 304 -9.01 28.44 -6.97
C ASP A 304 -8.72 29.81 -7.62
N PRO A 305 -9.71 30.44 -8.26
CA PRO A 305 -9.54 31.74 -8.91
C PRO A 305 -9.16 32.89 -7.97
N ALA A 306 -9.40 32.74 -6.66
CA ALA A 306 -9.03 33.72 -5.66
C ALA A 306 -7.58 33.56 -5.17
N GLY A 307 -6.87 32.52 -5.64
CA GLY A 307 -5.48 32.21 -5.30
C GLY A 307 -5.32 31.34 -4.06
N CYS A 308 -6.40 30.79 -3.50
CA CYS A 308 -6.29 29.78 -2.44
C CYS A 308 -5.89 28.45 -3.07
N SER A 309 -4.84 27.81 -2.53
CA SER A 309 -4.46 26.47 -2.91
C SER A 309 -4.88 25.44 -1.87
N ALA A 310 -5.66 24.44 -2.25
CA ALA A 310 -5.91 23.25 -1.44
C ALA A 310 -4.81 22.21 -1.69
N TYR A 311 -4.30 21.63 -0.60
CA TYR A 311 -3.26 20.59 -0.55
C TYR A 311 -3.12 20.08 0.90
N TYR A 312 -2.23 19.13 1.19
CA TYR A 312 -2.05 18.54 2.53
C TYR A 312 -1.98 19.59 3.67
N GLY A 313 -1.27 20.70 3.45
CA GLY A 313 -1.07 21.77 4.45
C GLY A 313 -2.23 22.77 4.58
N ARG A 314 -3.16 22.79 3.63
CA ARG A 314 -4.42 23.54 3.68
C ARG A 314 -5.48 22.76 2.93
N LYS A 315 -6.21 21.90 3.64
CA LYS A 315 -7.15 20.97 3.01
C LYS A 315 -8.42 21.61 2.47
N VAL A 316 -8.76 22.85 2.84
CA VAL A 316 -10.03 23.49 2.43
C VAL A 316 -9.81 24.95 2.02
N CYS A 317 -10.38 25.32 0.88
CA CYS A 317 -10.54 26.70 0.42
C CYS A 317 -12.00 27.15 0.55
N ALA A 318 -12.22 28.45 0.80
CA ALA A 318 -13.57 29.01 0.97
C ALA A 318 -14.45 28.95 -0.30
N SER A 319 -13.84 28.66 -1.44
CA SER A 319 -14.50 28.43 -2.72
C SER A 319 -15.21 27.09 -2.84
N GLY A 320 -14.98 26.15 -1.90
CA GLY A 320 -15.49 24.77 -1.99
C GLY A 320 -14.49 23.78 -2.60
N VAL A 321 -13.24 24.19 -2.82
CA VAL A 321 -12.15 23.28 -3.19
C VAL A 321 -11.58 22.66 -1.93
N HIS A 322 -11.53 21.33 -1.85
CA HIS A 322 -10.96 20.64 -0.71
C HIS A 322 -10.27 19.31 -1.07
N LEU A 323 -9.35 18.90 -0.20
CA LEU A 323 -8.65 17.63 -0.23
C LEU A 323 -9.37 16.66 0.72
N ASP A 324 -9.97 15.62 0.15
CA ASP A 324 -10.76 14.60 0.82
C ASP A 324 -9.84 13.54 1.48
N VAL A 325 -8.94 12.96 0.68
CA VAL A 325 -8.04 11.87 1.07
C VAL A 325 -6.61 12.22 0.69
N ASP A 326 -5.68 11.89 1.59
CA ASP A 326 -4.27 12.25 1.58
C ASP A 326 -3.47 11.00 1.99
N ARG A 327 -2.99 10.21 1.02
CA ARG A 327 -2.26 8.96 1.26
C ARG A 327 -0.79 9.15 0.91
N THR A 328 0.08 8.84 1.86
CA THR A 328 1.52 9.15 1.77
C THR A 328 2.41 7.90 1.65
N ALA A 329 1.83 6.74 1.29
CA ALA A 329 2.49 5.43 1.35
C ALA A 329 2.23 4.55 0.12
N GLY A 330 2.29 5.13 -1.08
CA GLY A 330 2.07 4.41 -2.34
C GLY A 330 0.61 4.06 -2.60
N TRP A 331 0.34 3.58 -3.83
CA TRP A 331 -0.93 2.97 -4.24
C TRP A 331 -2.17 3.88 -4.28
N GLY A 332 -2.06 5.14 -3.82
CA GLY A 332 -3.19 6.06 -3.78
C GLY A 332 -4.40 5.56 -2.94
N PRO A 333 -5.48 6.33 -2.85
CA PRO A 333 -5.71 7.50 -3.64
C PRO A 333 -5.23 8.73 -2.90
N GLU A 334 -5.04 9.78 -3.68
CA GLU A 334 -5.26 11.12 -3.20
C GLU A 334 -6.49 11.67 -3.89
N THR A 335 -7.39 12.33 -3.16
CA THR A 335 -8.68 12.74 -3.73
C THR A 335 -9.01 14.18 -3.36
N MET A 336 -9.38 14.98 -4.37
CA MET A 336 -9.88 16.34 -4.20
C MET A 336 -11.27 16.49 -4.81
N THR A 337 -12.11 17.28 -4.15
CA THR A 337 -13.46 17.62 -4.63
C THR A 337 -13.60 19.14 -4.75
N PHE A 338 -14.24 19.58 -5.83
CA PHE A 338 -14.64 20.96 -6.05
C PHE A 338 -16.16 21.03 -5.91
N ASP A 339 -16.64 21.62 -4.83
CA ASP A 339 -18.07 21.72 -4.55
C ASP A 339 -18.75 22.75 -5.48
N SER A 340 -19.98 22.42 -5.88
CA SER A 340 -20.90 23.35 -6.54
C SER A 340 -21.57 24.27 -5.51
N PRO A 341 -21.83 25.55 -5.83
CA PRO A 341 -21.50 26.23 -7.08
C PRO A 341 -20.05 26.72 -7.12
N MET A 342 -19.36 26.44 -8.23
CA MET A 342 -18.02 26.97 -8.48
C MET A 342 -18.07 28.48 -8.77
N GLN A 343 -17.17 29.25 -8.16
CA GLN A 343 -17.00 30.67 -8.49
C GLN A 343 -16.40 30.85 -9.88
N SER A 344 -16.79 31.91 -10.60
CA SER A 344 -16.21 32.17 -11.92
C SER A 344 -14.70 32.39 -11.88
N GLY A 345 -14.00 31.79 -12.84
CA GLY A 345 -12.56 31.87 -12.99
C GLY A 345 -11.96 30.50 -13.28
N THR A 346 -10.64 30.41 -13.27
CA THR A 346 -9.90 29.19 -13.58
C THR A 346 -9.44 28.50 -12.31
N TYR A 347 -9.82 27.23 -12.15
CA TYR A 347 -9.30 26.32 -11.14
C TYR A 347 -8.19 25.50 -11.80
N THR A 348 -7.05 25.36 -11.16
CA THR A 348 -5.88 24.64 -11.71
C THR A 348 -5.55 23.44 -10.83
N VAL A 349 -5.31 22.27 -11.43
CA VAL A 349 -4.98 21.02 -10.74
C VAL A 349 -3.62 20.53 -11.17
N TRP A 350 -2.78 20.15 -10.21
CA TRP A 350 -1.46 19.57 -10.47
C TRP A 350 -1.06 18.59 -9.37
N VAL A 351 -0.13 17.71 -9.69
CA VAL A 351 0.50 16.75 -8.78
C VAL A 351 1.91 17.23 -8.43
N ARG A 352 2.40 16.93 -7.23
CA ARG A 352 3.79 17.10 -6.83
C ARG A 352 4.34 15.83 -6.21
N LYS A 353 5.60 15.54 -6.47
CA LYS A 353 6.33 14.52 -5.75
C LYS A 353 6.85 15.09 -4.43
N TYR A 354 6.36 14.58 -3.31
CA TYR A 354 6.79 15.01 -1.99
C TYR A 354 7.94 14.14 -1.46
N SER A 355 7.89 12.83 -1.74
CA SER A 355 8.90 11.91 -1.25
C SER A 355 10.24 12.07 -1.97
N SER A 356 11.32 11.68 -1.27
CA SER A 356 12.68 11.72 -1.82
C SER A 356 13.03 10.51 -2.68
N ASP A 357 12.25 9.43 -2.58
CA ASP A 357 12.39 8.20 -3.37
C ASP A 357 11.65 8.28 -4.72
N GLY A 358 11.91 7.30 -5.59
CA GLY A 358 11.25 7.14 -6.90
C GLY A 358 11.42 8.30 -7.88
N ASP A 359 10.81 8.18 -9.06
CA ASP A 359 10.64 9.27 -10.03
C ASP A 359 9.18 9.35 -10.43
N MET A 360 8.70 10.54 -10.77
CA MET A 360 7.35 10.71 -11.30
C MET A 360 7.15 9.92 -12.59
N THR A 361 8.19 9.80 -13.44
CA THR A 361 8.06 9.10 -14.73
C THR A 361 7.83 7.59 -14.62
N THR A 362 8.24 6.99 -13.51
CA THR A 362 8.10 5.55 -13.25
C THR A 362 7.02 5.25 -12.21
N SER A 363 6.16 6.24 -11.94
CA SER A 363 5.21 6.16 -10.84
C SER A 363 3.92 5.42 -11.16
N GLY A 364 3.65 5.14 -12.44
CA GLY A 364 2.33 4.67 -12.86
C GLY A 364 1.20 5.67 -12.56
N ALA A 365 1.51 6.94 -12.22
CA ALA A 365 0.51 7.88 -11.74
C ALA A 365 -0.56 8.20 -12.79
N GLN A 366 -1.81 8.17 -12.34
CA GLN A 366 -2.99 8.45 -13.13
C GLN A 366 -3.94 9.34 -12.33
N VAL A 367 -4.52 10.35 -12.98
CA VAL A 367 -5.59 11.17 -12.41
C VAL A 367 -6.89 10.92 -13.17
N GLU A 368 -7.84 10.29 -12.50
CA GLU A 368 -9.22 10.21 -12.97
C GLU A 368 -9.97 11.51 -12.65
N VAL A 369 -10.70 12.04 -13.62
CA VAL A 369 -11.49 13.28 -13.51
C VAL A 369 -12.97 12.94 -13.66
N TYR A 370 -13.76 13.26 -12.63
CA TYR A 370 -15.20 13.05 -12.61
C TYR A 370 -15.96 14.38 -12.56
N ASP A 371 -17.10 14.43 -13.25
CA ASP A 371 -18.16 15.41 -13.03
C ASP A 371 -19.50 14.72 -12.70
N ASP A 372 -20.61 15.45 -12.68
CA ASP A 372 -21.93 14.87 -12.37
C ASP A 372 -22.46 13.87 -13.42
N SER A 373 -21.83 13.77 -14.58
CA SER A 373 -22.11 12.76 -15.61
C SER A 373 -21.31 11.47 -15.43
N GLY A 374 -20.25 11.48 -14.62
CA GLY A 374 -19.34 10.36 -14.38
C GLY A 374 -17.90 10.67 -14.73
N LEU A 375 -17.13 9.65 -15.10
CA LEU A 375 -15.74 9.80 -15.54
C LEU A 375 -15.70 10.57 -16.87
N VAL A 376 -15.00 11.70 -16.89
CA VAL A 376 -14.88 12.56 -18.07
C VAL A 376 -13.49 12.56 -18.68
N ASP A 377 -12.45 12.23 -17.91
CA ASP A 377 -11.08 12.13 -18.40
C ASP A 377 -10.23 11.23 -17.50
N THR A 378 -9.19 10.65 -18.08
CA THR A 378 -8.16 9.90 -17.39
C THR A 378 -6.81 10.41 -17.88
N VAL A 379 -6.04 11.04 -16.99
CA VAL A 379 -4.79 11.70 -17.33
C VAL A 379 -3.63 10.89 -16.77
N ASP A 380 -2.92 10.19 -17.65
CA ASP A 380 -1.76 9.39 -17.29
C ASP A 380 -0.47 10.21 -17.29
N ILE A 381 0.44 9.87 -16.36
CA ILE A 381 1.82 10.28 -16.48
C ILE A 381 2.51 9.41 -17.53
N VAL A 382 3.10 10.05 -18.54
CA VAL A 382 3.88 9.37 -19.58
C VAL A 382 5.18 10.11 -19.82
N GLU A 383 6.22 9.43 -20.29
CA GLU A 383 7.52 10.04 -20.59
C GLU A 383 7.42 11.24 -21.56
N ALA A 384 6.42 11.23 -22.44
CA ALA A 384 6.17 12.35 -23.35
C ALA A 384 5.77 13.64 -22.60
N ASN A 385 5.15 13.49 -21.43
CA ASN A 385 4.67 14.60 -20.60
C ASN A 385 5.62 14.90 -19.43
N CYS A 386 6.53 13.98 -19.08
CA CYS A 386 7.39 14.08 -17.92
C CYS A 386 8.80 13.51 -18.14
N GLN A 387 9.84 14.25 -17.69
CA GLN A 387 11.23 13.79 -17.73
C GLN A 387 11.74 13.50 -16.31
N THR A 388 12.75 12.64 -16.21
CA THR A 388 13.41 12.30 -14.94
C THR A 388 13.87 13.55 -14.17
N GLY A 389 13.69 13.54 -12.85
CA GLY A 389 14.10 14.61 -11.94
C GLY A 389 13.12 15.78 -11.84
N LYS A 390 11.97 15.70 -12.49
CA LYS A 390 10.85 16.65 -12.29
C LYS A 390 10.09 16.30 -11.01
N THR A 391 9.57 17.33 -10.35
CA THR A 391 8.85 17.19 -9.06
C THR A 391 7.43 17.74 -9.10
N GLY A 392 7.00 18.27 -10.25
CA GLY A 392 5.63 18.73 -10.45
C GLY A 392 5.09 18.28 -11.81
N TRP A 393 3.80 17.97 -11.82
CA TRP A 393 3.04 17.53 -13.00
C TRP A 393 1.71 18.29 -13.07
N MET A 394 1.59 19.23 -14.01
CA MET A 394 0.32 19.88 -14.31
C MET A 394 -0.64 18.86 -14.91
N ILE A 395 -1.90 18.85 -14.46
CA ILE A 395 -2.95 17.97 -15.02
C ILE A 395 -3.83 18.78 -15.99
N GLY A 396 -4.43 19.87 -15.49
CA GLY A 396 -5.38 20.66 -16.27
C GLY A 396 -6.11 21.71 -15.44
N THR A 397 -7.20 22.21 -16.01
CA THR A 397 -8.01 23.29 -15.42
C THR A 397 -9.50 23.07 -15.58
N VAL A 398 -10.28 23.57 -14.62
CA VAL A 398 -11.74 23.69 -14.72
C VAL A 398 -12.13 25.17 -14.80
N ALA A 399 -12.97 25.53 -15.78
CA ALA A 399 -13.56 26.86 -15.87
C ALA A 399 -14.82 26.95 -14.99
N GLY A 400 -14.75 27.62 -13.84
CA GLY A 400 -15.87 27.69 -12.89
C GLY A 400 -17.10 28.45 -13.39
N ALA A 401 -17.04 29.11 -14.56
CA ALA A 401 -18.20 29.81 -15.13
C ALA A 401 -19.22 28.85 -15.78
N ASP A 402 -18.75 27.77 -16.38
CA ASP A 402 -19.56 26.80 -17.13
C ASP A 402 -19.19 25.34 -16.84
N GLY A 403 -18.22 25.10 -15.95
CA GLY A 403 -17.73 23.78 -15.58
C GLY A 403 -16.77 23.17 -16.59
N THR A 404 -16.35 23.87 -17.66
CA THR A 404 -15.56 23.21 -18.71
C THR A 404 -14.20 22.69 -18.20
N TRP A 405 -13.99 21.37 -18.30
CA TRP A 405 -12.69 20.73 -18.12
C TRP A 405 -11.76 20.97 -19.32
N SER A 406 -10.48 21.23 -19.06
CA SER A 406 -9.45 21.36 -20.08
C SER A 406 -8.15 20.72 -19.60
N GLN A 407 -7.79 19.60 -20.22
CA GLN A 407 -6.52 18.92 -19.98
C GLN A 407 -5.35 19.76 -20.53
N ASN A 408 -4.30 19.94 -19.72
CA ASN A 408 -3.06 20.61 -20.13
C ASN A 408 -1.87 19.99 -19.38
N SER A 409 -1.55 18.74 -19.76
CA SER A 409 -0.63 17.89 -19.00
C SER A 409 0.84 18.14 -19.36
N TYR A 410 1.67 18.49 -18.37
CA TYR A 410 3.13 18.64 -18.52
C TYR A 410 3.85 18.68 -17.17
N CYS A 411 5.09 18.19 -17.10
CA CYS A 411 5.94 18.31 -15.92
C CYS A 411 6.81 19.58 -15.90
N TYR A 412 7.13 20.08 -14.71
CA TYR A 412 7.90 21.31 -14.50
C TYR A 412 9.05 21.19 -13.50
#